data_AF-K1XYQ9-F1
#
_entry.id   AF-K1XYQ9-F1
#
_cell.length_a   1.000
_cell.length_b   1.000
_cell.length_c   1.000
_cell.angle_alpha   90.00
_cell.angle_beta   90.00
_cell.angle_gamma   90.00
#
_symmetry.space_group_name_H-M   'P 1'
#
loop_
_entity.id
_entity.type
_entity.pdbx_description
1 polymer ?
#
loop_
_entity_poly.entity_id
_entity_poly.type
_entity_poly.pdbx_seq_one_letter_code
_entity_poly.pdbx_strand_id
1 'polypeptide(L)' 'MQTFFNKDGLEIHRTPCQVFTRVMGYLRPVSQYNIGKKSEFYSRKYFEEGKTANSTFVRQFAPKMEFVACGC' A
#
# COMPACT_ATOMS: atom_id res chain seq x y z
N MET A 1 21.86 17.97 -9.69
CA MET A 1 20.39 18.11 -9.53
C MET A 1 19.76 17.54 -10.78
N GLN A 2 18.73 16.70 -10.65
CA GLN A 2 18.08 16.10 -11.83
C GLN A 2 17.28 17.18 -12.57
N THR A 3 17.54 17.35 -13.86
CA THR A 3 16.76 18.22 -14.74
C THR A 3 15.51 17.47 -15.17
N PHE A 4 14.36 18.09 -14.98
CA PHE A 4 13.08 17.54 -15.41
C PHE A 4 12.66 18.28 -16.68
N PHE A 5 12.16 17.54 -17.68
CA PHE A 5 11.64 18.12 -18.92
C PHE A 5 10.15 17.77 -19.05
N ASN A 6 9.36 18.71 -19.54
CA ASN A 6 7.96 18.46 -19.90
C ASN A 6 7.88 17.74 -21.27
N LYS A 7 6.70 17.27 -21.65
CA LYS A 7 6.44 16.62 -22.95
C LYS A 7 6.84 17.49 -24.15
N ASP A 8 6.83 18.81 -23.99
CA ASP A 8 7.20 19.80 -25.01
C ASP A 8 8.71 20.13 -25.02
N GLY A 9 9.53 19.43 -24.23
CA GLY A 9 10.99 19.63 -24.17
C GLY A 9 11.45 20.82 -23.33
N LEU A 10 10.55 21.53 -22.66
CA LEU A 10 10.88 22.65 -21.77
C LEU A 10 11.40 22.15 -20.41
N GLU A 11 12.44 22.79 -19.88
CA GLU A 11 12.95 22.53 -18.53
C GLU A 11 11.95 22.99 -17.46
N ILE A 12 11.70 22.13 -16.47
CA ILE A 12 10.79 22.37 -15.35
C ILE A 12 11.53 22.26 -14.02
N HIS A 13 11.48 23.34 -13.24
CA HIS A 13 11.96 23.35 -11.87
C HIS A 13 10.87 22.84 -10.92
N ARG A 14 11.11 21.68 -10.30
CA ARG A 14 10.19 21.11 -9.30
C ARG A 14 10.58 21.55 -7.91
N THR A 15 9.59 21.87 -7.09
CA THR A 15 9.79 22.07 -5.64
C THR A 15 9.92 20.71 -4.95
N PRO A 16 10.91 20.50 -4.06
CA PRO A 16 11.01 19.26 -3.32
C PRO A 16 9.82 19.10 -2.37
N CYS A 17 9.13 17.97 -2.44
CA CYS A 17 8.07 17.63 -1.51
C CYS A 17 8.62 16.86 -0.31
N GLN A 18 8.14 17.19 0.89
CA GLN A 18 8.45 16.42 2.08
C GLN A 18 7.50 15.24 2.18
N VAL A 19 8.05 14.03 2.29
CA VAL A 19 7.27 12.80 2.39
C VAL A 19 7.27 12.34 3.85
N PHE A 20 6.09 12.08 4.39
CA PHE A 20 5.89 11.62 5.76
C PHE A 20 5.27 10.22 5.77
N THR A 21 5.57 9.42 6.79
CA THR A 21 4.94 8.12 7.02
C THR A 21 4.41 7.99 8.43
N ARG A 22 3.42 7.10 8.59
CA ARG A 22 2.87 6.74 9.90
C ARG A 22 3.77 5.74 10.62
N VAL A 23 4.29 6.14 11.78
CA VAL A 23 5.09 5.31 12.68
C VAL A 23 4.41 5.25 14.05
N MET A 24 3.90 4.08 14.42
CA MET A 24 3.35 3.76 15.76
C MET A 24 2.49 4.86 16.42
N GLY A 25 1.70 5.61 15.63
CA GLY A 25 0.79 6.64 16.13
C GLY A 25 1.10 8.09 15.74
N TYR A 26 2.27 8.39 15.17
CA TYR A 26 2.62 9.74 14.71
C TYR A 26 3.21 9.77 13.29
N LEU A 27 3.30 10.96 12.70
CA LEU A 27 3.91 11.19 11.39
C LEU A 27 5.40 11.50 11.54
N ARG A 28 6.24 10.75 10.82
CA ARG A 28 7.69 10.96 10.77
C ARG A 28 8.16 11.22 9.33
N PRO A 29 9.05 12.19 9.07
CA PRO A 29 9.62 12.38 7.74
C PRO A 29 10.43 11.17 7.28
N VAL A 30 10.25 10.74 6.03
CA VAL A 30 11.02 9.66 5.42
C VAL A 30 12.50 9.99 5.34
N SER A 31 12.84 11.27 5.18
CA SER A 31 14.22 11.76 5.15
C SER A 31 15.02 11.43 6.42
N GLN A 32 14.34 11.19 7.55
CA GLN A 32 14.96 10.88 8.84
C GLN A 32 15.10 9.37 9.11
N TYR A 33 14.94 8.52 8.10
CA TYR A 33 15.02 7.07 8.26
C TYR A 33 16.47 6.59 8.32
N ASN A 34 16.84 5.93 9.42
CA ASN A 34 18.08 5.17 9.50
C ASN A 34 17.96 3.80 8.81
N ILE A 35 19.08 3.09 8.66
CA ILE A 35 19.13 1.80 7.95
C ILE A 35 18.22 0.76 8.62
N GLY A 36 18.21 0.70 9.96
CA GLY A 36 17.35 -0.21 10.72
C GLY A 36 15.86 0.04 10.48
N LYS A 37 15.44 1.31 10.47
CA LYS A 37 14.04 1.68 10.21
C LYS A 37 13.61 1.37 8.78
N LYS A 38 14.52 1.52 7.81
CA LYS A 38 14.26 1.09 6.42
C LYS A 38 14.02 -0.42 6.35
N SER A 39 14.90 -1.22 6.97
CA SER A 39 14.75 -2.68 7.03
C SER A 39 13.43 -3.11 7.69
N GLU A 40 13.10 -2.52 8.84
CA GLU A 40 11.82 -2.77 9.52
C GLU A 40 10.62 -2.35 8.67
N PHE A 41 10.70 -1.23 7.94
CA PHE A 41 9.62 -0.80 7.06
C PHE A 41 9.41 -1.77 5.89
N TYR A 42 10.49 -2.28 5.27
CA TYR A 42 10.40 -3.24 4.16
C TYR A 42 9.89 -4.61 4.59
N SER A 43 10.06 -5.00 5.85
CA SER A 43 9.51 -6.27 6.35
C SER A 43 8.03 -6.20 6.74
N ARG A 44 7.41 -5.01 6.71
CA ARG A 44 5.97 -4.85 6.99
C ARG A 44 5.13 -5.52 5.93
N LYS A 45 4.18 -6.35 6.35
CA LYS A 45 3.18 -6.97 5.49
C LYS A 45 1.91 -6.12 5.49
N TYR A 46 1.46 -5.74 4.29
CA TYR A 46 0.18 -5.06 4.11
C TYR A 46 -0.94 -6.08 4.00
N PHE A 47 -2.11 -5.66 4.44
CA PHE A 47 -3.32 -6.43 4.18
C PHE A 47 -3.62 -6.41 2.69
N GLU A 48 -3.98 -7.58 2.16
CA GLU A 48 -4.39 -7.76 0.78
C GLU A 48 -5.64 -8.63 0.80
N GLU A 49 -6.77 -8.08 0.35
CA GLU A 49 -8.09 -8.72 0.43
C GLU A 49 -8.07 -10.15 -0.14
N GLY A 50 -7.39 -10.35 -1.28
CA GLY A 50 -7.27 -11.64 -1.96
C GLY A 50 -6.38 -12.69 -1.27
N LYS A 51 -5.56 -12.29 -0.28
CA LYS A 51 -4.71 -13.19 0.51
C LYS A 51 -5.29 -13.52 1.89
N THR A 52 -6.45 -12.96 2.21
CA THR A 52 -7.15 -13.28 3.45
C THR A 52 -7.62 -14.73 3.40
N ALA A 53 -7.36 -15.52 4.44
CA ALA A 53 -7.80 -16.92 4.51
C ALA A 53 -9.33 -17.08 4.28
N ASN A 54 -10.11 -16.04 4.62
CA ASN A 54 -11.53 -15.98 4.37
C ASN A 54 -11.86 -15.81 2.86
N SER A 55 -11.09 -15.02 2.10
CA SER A 55 -11.38 -14.85 0.66
C SER A 55 -11.03 -16.09 -0.17
N THR A 56 -9.99 -16.83 0.21
CA THR A 56 -9.70 -18.15 -0.38
C THR A 56 -10.74 -19.19 0.03
N PHE A 57 -11.16 -19.22 1.29
CA PHE A 57 -12.26 -20.06 1.76
C PHE A 57 -13.58 -19.76 1.01
N VAL A 58 -13.97 -18.50 0.92
CA VAL A 58 -15.17 -18.07 0.17
C VAL A 58 -15.03 -18.47 -1.30
N ARG A 59 -13.91 -18.22 -1.98
CA ARG A 59 -13.75 -18.67 -3.38
C ARG A 59 -13.81 -20.19 -3.56
N GLN A 60 -13.24 -20.94 -2.63
CA GLN A 60 -13.17 -22.41 -2.71
C GLN A 60 -14.48 -23.11 -2.34
N PHE A 61 -15.26 -22.52 -1.43
CA PHE A 61 -16.45 -23.15 -0.84
C PHE A 61 -17.77 -22.42 -1.14
N ALA A 62 -17.76 -21.18 -1.64
CA ALA A 62 -18.97 -20.47 -2.09
C ALA A 62 -19.72 -21.13 -3.27
N PRO A 63 -19.11 -21.86 -4.23
CA PRO A 63 -19.91 -22.48 -5.30
C PRO A 63 -20.83 -23.62 -4.81
N LYS A 64 -20.82 -23.96 -3.50
CA LYS A 64 -21.81 -24.88 -2.88
C LYS A 64 -22.87 -24.18 -2.04
N MET A 65 -22.86 -22.85 -1.94
CA MET A 65 -23.93 -22.09 -1.28
C MET A 65 -24.96 -21.67 -2.34
N GLU A 66 -25.43 -22.64 -3.12
CA GLU A 66 -26.66 -22.49 -3.89
C GLU A 66 -27.81 -22.45 -2.87
N PHE A 67 -28.51 -21.32 -2.81
CA PHE A 67 -29.92 -21.24 -2.44
C PHE A 67 -30.39 -22.21 -1.33
N VAL A 68 -29.95 -22.03 -0.10
CA VAL A 68 -30.88 -22.24 1.02
C VAL A 68 -31.51 -20.89 1.28
N ALA A 69 -32.46 -20.54 0.40
CA ALA A 69 -33.52 -19.64 0.78
C ALA A 69 -34.11 -20.23 2.07
N CYS A 70 -33.98 -19.50 3.17
CA CYS A 70 -34.74 -19.74 4.38
C CYS A 70 -36.22 -19.69 3.96
N GLY A 71 -36.78 -20.86 3.65
CA GLY A 71 -38.21 -21.08 3.50
C GLY A 71 -38.83 -21.23 4.88
N CYS A 72 -38.72 -20.17 5.67
CA CYS A 72 -39.50 -19.88 6.87
C CYS A 72 -39.69 -18.36 6.92
#